data_AF-A0AAD5ZN12-F1
#
_entry.id   AF-A0AAD5ZN12-F1
#
_cell.length_a   1.000
_cell.length_b   1.000
_cell.length_c   1.000
_cell.angle_alpha   90.00
_cell.angle_beta   90.00
_cell.angle_gamma   90.00
#
_symmetry.space_group_name_H-M   'P 1'
#
loop_
_entity.id
_entity.type
_entity.pdbx_description
1 polymer ?
#
loop_
_entity_poly.entity_id
_entity_poly.type
_entity_poly.pdbx_seq_one_letter_code
_entity_poly.pdbx_strand_id
1 'polypeptide(L)'
;MTESKEEADRISFLPLEIKLSILSRVEVRDAVRTSALAQSWRHLWTLLPCLRVAYMGDKLGVPGHDYDMTTSASWMERVHHLLSSLLGPIFDFELTHSGLPYFVDDQSPLFQSLLDLLLLKGGLKKLDLFIDMDHVVINLPSFSSLKVLQLYGCHVILPAGFRGFSHLTKLDLFYVKISNEDLNLLIHTSNNLTDLVRLDCVASEDPLSVNLNFPLMTHLDFSINEFIEEVSVISAPCLEQANISLICTNYNPEKLARMILRLVTSVATISSLDLFIDVLKYFSIVALPFNFTFPRLRCLKFLLNIYTMDKKMYDAFIWLIRSMPYLEELQIELRNDDSSQTNNVAI
;
A
#
# COMPACT_ATOMS: atom_id res chain seq x y z
N MET A 1 -6.73 42.88 -49.12
CA MET A 1 -7.87 42.20 -48.49
C MET A 1 -7.32 40.96 -47.83
N THR A 2 -7.27 41.02 -46.50
CA THR A 2 -6.64 40.07 -45.57
C THR A 2 -7.59 38.92 -45.30
N GLU A 3 -7.14 37.68 -45.52
CA GLU A 3 -7.73 36.49 -44.90
C GLU A 3 -6.79 35.29 -45.12
N SER A 4 -5.86 35.08 -44.19
CA SER A 4 -5.34 33.74 -43.93
C SER A 4 -5.80 33.38 -42.53
N LYS A 5 -6.77 32.46 -42.46
CA LYS A 5 -7.26 31.83 -41.23
C LYS A 5 -6.05 31.34 -40.43
N GLU A 6 -5.70 32.06 -39.37
CA GLU A 6 -4.98 31.46 -38.25
C GLU A 6 -5.86 30.31 -37.76
N GLU A 7 -5.33 29.09 -37.77
CA GLU A 7 -5.88 28.01 -36.94
C GLU A 7 -5.84 28.52 -35.51
N ALA A 8 -6.96 29.10 -35.05
CA ALA A 8 -7.06 29.72 -33.75
C ALA A 8 -6.52 28.74 -32.70
N ASP A 9 -5.60 29.17 -31.86
CA ASP A 9 -5.05 28.36 -30.77
C ASP A 9 -6.13 28.13 -29.70
N ARG A 10 -7.08 27.25 -30.01
CA ARG A 10 -8.26 26.92 -29.21
C ARG A 10 -7.90 26.44 -27.82
N ILE A 11 -6.70 25.86 -27.67
CA ILE A 11 -6.20 25.32 -26.41
C ILE A 11 -5.71 26.45 -25.50
N SER A 12 -5.04 27.48 -26.03
CA SER A 12 -4.67 28.67 -25.26
C SER A 12 -5.85 29.53 -24.80
N PHE A 13 -7.02 29.45 -25.45
CA PHE A 13 -8.24 30.17 -25.03
C PHE A 13 -9.04 29.47 -23.93
N LEU A 14 -8.66 28.25 -23.51
CA LEU A 14 -9.35 27.56 -22.43
C LEU A 14 -9.21 28.33 -21.10
N PRO A 15 -10.24 28.31 -20.22
CA PRO A 15 -10.14 28.83 -18.86
C PRO A 15 -9.00 28.17 -18.09
N LEU A 16 -8.42 28.91 -17.14
CA LEU A 16 -7.27 28.47 -16.34
C LEU A 16 -7.54 27.12 -15.65
N GLU A 17 -8.74 26.96 -15.11
CA GLU A 17 -9.18 25.78 -14.38
C GLU A 17 -9.16 24.53 -15.27
N ILE A 18 -9.54 24.69 -16.54
CA ILE A 18 -9.52 23.60 -17.52
C ILE A 18 -8.10 23.24 -17.90
N LYS A 19 -7.22 24.24 -18.11
CA LYS A 19 -5.79 23.99 -18.38
C LYS A 19 -5.14 23.24 -17.22
N LEU A 20 -5.38 23.67 -15.98
CA LEU A 20 -4.87 22.98 -14.79
C LEU A 20 -5.43 21.56 -14.65
N SER A 21 -6.71 21.35 -14.96
CA SER A 21 -7.29 20.00 -14.98
C SER A 21 -6.72 19.08 -16.07
N ILE A 22 -6.24 19.64 -17.18
CA ILE A 22 -5.52 18.87 -18.22
C ILE A 22 -4.11 18.54 -17.70
N LEU A 23 -3.38 19.55 -17.19
CA LEU A 23 -2.03 19.37 -16.70
C LEU A 23 -1.95 18.42 -15.49
N SER A 24 -2.99 18.36 -14.65
CA SER A 24 -3.05 17.43 -13.51
C SER A 24 -3.23 15.96 -13.91
N ARG A 25 -3.42 15.66 -15.20
CA ARG A 25 -3.61 14.31 -15.74
C ARG A 25 -2.41 13.80 -16.52
N VAL A 26 -1.36 14.62 -16.67
CA VAL A 26 -0.11 14.24 -17.35
C VAL A 26 1.03 14.25 -16.35
N GLU A 27 2.13 13.58 -16.69
CA GLU A 27 3.33 13.59 -15.86
C GLU A 27 3.91 15.01 -15.76
N VAL A 28 4.58 15.31 -14.64
CA VAL A 28 5.14 16.65 -14.39
C VAL A 28 6.10 17.10 -15.50
N ARG A 29 6.84 16.15 -16.09
CA ARG A 29 7.76 16.42 -17.21
C ARG A 29 7.03 16.95 -18.44
N ASP A 30 5.89 16.35 -18.76
CA ASP A 30 5.07 16.78 -19.89
C ASP A 30 4.30 18.05 -19.57
N ALA A 31 3.86 18.23 -18.33
CA ALA A 31 3.29 19.50 -17.88
C ALA A 31 4.29 20.65 -18.03
N VAL A 32 5.55 20.46 -17.65
CA VAL A 32 6.62 21.46 -17.86
C VAL A 32 6.84 21.71 -19.35
N ARG A 33 6.83 20.69 -20.21
CA ARG A 33 6.97 20.85 -21.67
C ARG A 33 5.87 21.71 -22.29
N THR A 34 4.66 21.73 -21.72
CA THR A 34 3.60 22.63 -22.19
C THR A 34 3.97 24.11 -22.10
N SER A 35 4.96 24.48 -21.28
CA SER A 35 5.47 25.84 -21.19
C SER A 35 6.03 26.39 -22.51
N ALA A 36 6.41 25.50 -23.43
CA ALA A 36 6.90 25.85 -24.76
C ALA A 36 5.78 26.04 -25.81
N LEU A 37 4.53 25.64 -25.50
CA LEU A 37 3.42 25.71 -26.46
C LEU A 37 2.96 27.14 -26.73
N ALA A 38 2.76 27.94 -25.67
CA ALA A 38 2.46 29.36 -25.78
C ALA A 38 2.73 30.11 -24.47
N GLN A 39 2.76 31.45 -24.52
CA GLN A 39 2.97 32.29 -23.33
C GLN A 39 1.96 32.00 -22.22
N SER A 40 0.70 31.68 -22.59
CA SER A 40 -0.37 31.37 -21.63
C SER A 40 -0.15 30.06 -20.85
N TRP A 41 0.77 29.20 -21.28
CA TRP A 41 1.11 27.91 -20.66
C TRP A 41 2.41 27.95 -19.86
N ARG A 42 3.24 28.99 -20.04
CA ARG A 42 4.63 29.07 -19.56
C ARG A 42 4.80 28.75 -18.07
N HIS A 43 3.85 29.18 -17.25
CA HIS A 43 3.92 29.07 -15.78
C HIS A 43 2.82 28.18 -15.18
N LEU A 44 1.97 27.54 -15.99
CA LEU A 44 0.83 26.80 -15.44
C LEU A 44 1.23 25.56 -14.65
N TRP A 45 2.35 24.93 -15.02
CA TRP A 45 2.89 23.77 -14.31
C TRP A 45 3.25 24.10 -12.85
N THR A 46 3.57 25.36 -12.51
CA THR A 46 3.86 25.72 -11.12
C THR A 46 2.61 25.74 -10.25
N LEU A 47 1.42 25.82 -10.83
CA LEU A 47 0.14 25.85 -10.11
C LEU A 47 -0.48 24.45 -9.94
N LEU A 48 0.28 23.39 -10.22
CA LEU A 48 -0.20 22.02 -10.16
C LEU A 48 -0.51 21.61 -8.70
N PRO A 49 -1.76 21.22 -8.39
CA PRO A 49 -2.12 20.73 -7.07
C PRO A 49 -1.72 19.27 -6.83
N CYS A 50 -1.22 18.59 -7.86
CA CYS A 50 -0.84 17.19 -7.84
C CYS A 50 0.57 17.04 -8.42
N LEU A 51 1.42 16.25 -7.77
CA LEU A 51 2.77 15.97 -8.24
C LEU A 51 3.00 14.46 -8.25
N ARG A 52 3.28 13.92 -9.43
CA ARG A 52 3.67 12.52 -9.63
C ARG A 52 5.04 12.46 -10.25
N VAL A 53 5.96 11.77 -9.59
CA VAL A 53 7.35 11.63 -10.02
C VAL A 53 7.79 10.19 -9.87
N ALA A 54 8.41 9.65 -10.91
CA ALA A 54 8.93 8.30 -10.91
C ALA A 54 10.42 8.30 -11.28
N TYR A 55 11.20 7.60 -10.47
CA TYR A 55 12.55 7.16 -10.77
C TYR A 55 12.52 5.65 -10.96
N MET A 56 12.87 5.24 -12.17
CA MET A 56 13.11 3.85 -12.50
C MET A 56 14.58 3.76 -12.89
N GLY A 57 15.42 3.30 -11.96
CA GLY A 57 16.77 2.87 -12.31
C GLY A 57 16.69 1.69 -13.27
N ASP A 58 17.62 1.60 -14.23
CA ASP A 58 17.67 0.48 -15.16
C ASP A 58 17.76 -0.84 -14.38
N LYS A 59 16.65 -1.56 -14.27
CA LYS A 59 16.59 -2.93 -13.72
C LYS A 59 17.27 -3.94 -14.66
N LEU A 60 17.65 -3.52 -15.86
CA LEU A 60 18.39 -4.34 -16.81
C LEU A 60 19.86 -4.35 -16.39
N GLY A 61 20.23 -5.35 -15.60
CA GLY A 61 21.62 -5.70 -15.30
C GLY A 61 22.42 -6.01 -16.55
N VAL A 62 22.74 -4.99 -17.35
CA VAL A 62 23.76 -5.06 -18.41
C VAL A 62 25.11 -4.97 -17.69
N PRO A 63 25.91 -6.05 -17.66
CA PRO A 63 27.22 -6.01 -17.02
C PRO A 63 28.11 -5.03 -17.80
N GLY A 64 28.63 -3.99 -17.14
CA GLY A 64 29.60 -3.07 -17.72
C GLY A 64 29.16 -1.60 -17.83
N HIS A 65 27.95 -1.24 -17.40
CA HIS A 65 27.63 0.17 -17.11
C HIS A 65 27.99 0.48 -15.66
N ASP A 66 28.89 1.44 -15.45
CA ASP A 66 29.05 2.10 -14.15
C ASP A 66 27.69 2.71 -13.78
N TYR A 67 27.02 2.13 -12.78
CA TYR A 67 25.83 2.74 -12.20
C TYR A 67 26.28 3.99 -11.47
N ASP A 68 26.10 5.15 -12.08
CA ASP A 68 26.49 6.41 -11.50
C ASP A 68 25.54 6.77 -10.33
N MET A 69 26.01 6.52 -9.11
CA MET A 69 25.34 6.79 -7.83
C MET A 69 24.86 8.26 -7.71
N THR A 70 25.51 9.20 -8.39
CA THR A 70 25.11 10.61 -8.41
C THR A 70 23.71 10.81 -9.00
N THR A 71 23.20 9.86 -9.78
CA THR A 71 21.92 9.99 -10.50
C THR A 71 20.70 9.99 -9.60
N SER A 72 20.67 9.18 -8.53
CA SER A 72 19.52 9.10 -7.60
C SER A 72 19.46 10.28 -6.63
N ALA A 73 20.57 10.57 -5.93
CA ALA A 73 20.61 11.71 -5.01
C ALA A 73 20.32 13.01 -5.77
N SER A 74 20.93 13.19 -6.95
CA SER A 74 20.62 14.34 -7.80
C SER A 74 19.18 14.31 -8.33
N TRP A 75 18.55 13.14 -8.51
CA TRP A 75 17.14 13.04 -8.87
C TRP A 75 16.26 13.49 -7.71
N MET A 76 16.54 13.05 -6.48
CA MET A 76 15.83 13.50 -5.28
C MET A 76 16.00 15.01 -5.07
N GLU A 77 17.20 15.56 -5.28
CA GLU A 77 17.42 17.01 -5.26
C GLU A 77 16.59 17.73 -6.33
N ARG A 78 16.52 17.18 -7.56
CA ARG A 78 15.65 17.72 -8.63
C ARG A 78 14.17 17.66 -8.23
N VAL A 79 13.70 16.58 -7.62
CA VAL A 79 12.33 16.46 -7.11
C VAL A 79 12.08 17.50 -6.02
N HIS A 80 13.02 17.67 -5.10
CA HIS A 80 12.93 18.69 -4.05
C HIS A 80 12.88 20.12 -4.64
N HIS A 81 13.69 20.41 -5.66
CA HIS A 81 13.66 21.68 -6.38
C HIS A 81 12.36 21.89 -7.18
N LEU A 82 11.83 20.83 -7.79
CA LEU A 82 10.52 20.87 -8.45
C LEU A 82 9.43 21.20 -7.44
N LEU A 83 9.41 20.47 -6.32
CA LEU A 83 8.47 20.66 -5.24
C LEU A 83 8.55 22.08 -4.69
N SER A 84 9.75 22.62 -4.47
CA SER A 84 9.92 23.99 -3.96
C SER A 84 9.43 25.04 -4.95
N SER A 85 9.55 24.78 -6.25
CA SER A 85 9.10 25.67 -7.33
C SER A 85 7.58 25.71 -7.51
N LEU A 86 6.83 24.73 -7.01
CA LEU A 86 5.37 24.73 -7.08
C LEU A 86 4.76 25.83 -6.19
N LEU A 87 3.80 26.57 -6.72
CA LEU A 87 3.07 27.62 -6.05
C LEU A 87 1.76 27.06 -5.48
N GLY A 88 1.60 27.16 -4.16
CA GLY A 88 0.38 26.76 -3.46
C GLY A 88 0.43 25.36 -2.82
N PRO A 89 -0.72 24.90 -2.29
CA PRO A 89 -0.83 23.63 -1.60
C PRO A 89 -0.78 22.45 -2.57
N ILE A 90 -0.30 21.30 -2.07
CA ILE A 90 -0.25 20.05 -2.82
C ILE A 90 -1.21 19.08 -2.17
N PHE A 91 -2.18 18.63 -2.93
CA PHE A 91 -3.26 17.76 -2.46
C PHE A 91 -2.97 16.28 -2.74
N ASP A 92 -2.20 15.97 -3.78
CA ASP A 92 -1.86 14.61 -4.19
C ASP A 92 -0.36 14.54 -4.51
N PHE A 93 0.36 13.71 -3.76
CA PHE A 93 1.80 13.48 -3.97
C PHE A 93 2.07 11.98 -4.13
N GLU A 94 2.68 11.65 -5.26
CA GLU A 94 3.06 10.28 -5.63
C GLU A 94 4.52 10.26 -6.03
N LEU A 95 5.30 9.44 -5.34
CA LEU A 95 6.72 9.25 -5.61
C LEU A 95 7.01 7.77 -5.72
N THR A 96 7.52 7.37 -6.88
CA THR A 96 8.08 6.04 -7.10
C THR A 96 9.58 6.15 -7.22
N HIS A 97 10.31 5.41 -6.40
CA HIS A 97 11.76 5.33 -6.43
C HIS A 97 12.16 3.85 -6.41
N SER A 98 12.60 3.35 -7.56
CA SER A 98 12.94 1.94 -7.76
C SER A 98 14.27 1.76 -8.51
N GLY A 99 14.95 0.64 -8.29
CA GLY A 99 16.08 0.21 -9.12
C GLY A 99 17.46 0.75 -8.72
N LEU A 100 17.78 0.82 -7.42
CA LEU A 100 19.14 1.05 -6.95
C LEU A 100 19.77 -0.22 -6.35
N PRO A 101 21.09 -0.44 -6.51
CA PRO A 101 21.77 -1.53 -5.83
C PRO A 101 21.77 -1.30 -4.31
N TYR A 102 21.61 -2.38 -3.53
CA TYR A 102 21.52 -2.47 -2.06
C TYR A 102 22.67 -1.82 -1.23
N PHE A 103 23.62 -1.13 -1.86
CA PHE A 103 24.85 -0.59 -1.25
C PHE A 103 24.92 0.94 -1.32
N VAL A 104 23.85 1.65 -0.91
CA VAL A 104 23.75 3.12 -1.03
C VAL A 104 23.98 3.82 0.32
N ASP A 105 24.55 5.02 0.29
CA ASP A 105 24.54 5.99 1.39
C ASP A 105 23.10 6.26 1.88
N ASP A 106 22.96 6.58 3.17
CA ASP A 106 21.66 6.87 3.80
C ASP A 106 20.93 8.04 3.10
N GLN A 107 19.86 7.72 2.37
CA GLN A 107 19.01 8.70 1.67
C GLN A 107 17.90 9.28 2.57
N SER A 108 17.77 8.83 3.82
CA SER A 108 16.76 9.29 4.77
C SER A 108 16.65 10.82 4.88
N PRO A 109 17.75 11.61 4.89
CA PRO A 109 17.64 13.07 4.98
C PRO A 109 16.92 13.73 3.80
N LEU A 110 17.07 13.17 2.58
CA LEU A 110 16.42 13.71 1.39
C LEU A 110 14.91 13.47 1.41
N PHE A 111 14.50 12.26 1.82
CA PHE A 111 13.08 11.94 2.02
C PHE A 111 12.47 12.75 3.17
N GLN A 112 13.22 13.01 4.25
CA GLN A 112 12.74 13.88 5.31
C GLN A 112 12.55 15.33 4.87
N SER A 113 13.53 15.91 4.18
CA SER A 113 13.40 17.27 3.63
C SER A 113 12.20 17.39 2.70
N LEU A 114 11.90 16.34 1.91
CA LEU A 114 10.74 16.27 1.04
C LEU A 114 9.43 16.28 1.84
N LEU A 115 9.32 15.46 2.89
CA LEU A 115 8.12 15.40 3.75
C LEU A 115 7.89 16.71 4.50
N ASP A 116 8.95 17.34 5.00
CA ASP A 116 8.89 18.66 5.64
C ASP A 116 8.38 19.72 4.66
N LEU A 117 8.84 19.68 3.41
CA LEU A 117 8.38 20.61 2.38
C LEU A 117 6.90 20.38 2.01
N LEU A 118 6.45 19.12 1.94
CA LEU A 118 5.03 18.79 1.76
C LEU A 118 4.17 19.29 2.93
N LEU A 119 4.67 19.17 4.15
CA LEU A 119 4.00 19.67 5.34
C LEU A 119 3.87 21.21 5.30
N LEU A 120 4.93 21.91 4.87
CA LEU A 120 4.92 23.37 4.68
C LEU A 120 3.95 23.83 3.60
N LYS A 121 3.81 23.09 2.50
CA LYS A 121 2.84 23.37 1.42
C LYS A 121 1.40 23.26 1.92
N GLY A 122 1.15 22.30 2.81
CA GLY A 122 -0.14 22.07 3.44
C GLY A 122 -1.21 21.52 2.50
N GLY A 123 -2.30 21.02 3.10
CA GLY A 123 -3.48 20.53 2.37
C GLY A 123 -3.39 19.11 1.82
N LEU A 124 -2.27 18.39 2.01
CA LEU A 124 -2.06 17.04 1.47
C LEU A 124 -3.20 16.08 1.82
N LYS A 125 -3.80 15.47 0.79
CA LYS A 125 -4.92 14.52 0.88
C LYS A 125 -4.49 13.10 0.52
N LYS A 126 -3.57 12.93 -0.43
CA LYS A 126 -2.97 11.65 -0.81
C LYS A 126 -1.45 11.75 -0.69
N LEU A 127 -0.85 10.81 0.03
CA LEU A 127 0.58 10.56 0.07
C LEU A 127 0.82 9.11 -0.36
N ASP A 128 1.59 8.94 -1.42
CA ASP A 128 1.91 7.64 -2.00
C ASP A 128 3.42 7.58 -2.25
N LEU A 129 4.11 6.79 -1.44
CA LEU A 129 5.55 6.63 -1.48
C LEU A 129 5.89 5.17 -1.74
N PHE A 130 6.39 4.91 -2.94
CA PHE A 130 7.01 3.65 -3.30
C PHE A 130 8.52 3.80 -3.26
N ILE A 131 9.15 3.14 -2.28
CA ILE A 131 10.59 3.18 -2.05
C ILE A 131 11.06 1.72 -2.08
N ASP A 132 11.87 1.35 -3.07
CA ASP A 132 12.41 -0.01 -3.21
C ASP A 132 13.65 -0.22 -2.31
N MET A 133 13.64 0.28 -1.06
CA MET A 133 14.83 0.38 -0.19
C MET A 133 14.54 0.24 1.31
N ASP A 134 14.81 -0.92 1.88
CA ASP A 134 14.58 -1.29 3.30
C ASP A 134 15.29 -0.39 4.33
N HIS A 135 16.30 0.36 3.88
CA HIS A 135 17.15 1.18 4.74
C HIS A 135 16.68 2.64 4.88
N VAL A 136 15.74 3.10 4.06
CA VAL A 136 15.29 4.49 4.10
C VAL A 136 14.37 4.69 5.30
N VAL A 137 14.82 5.51 6.25
CA VAL A 137 14.06 5.88 7.45
C VAL A 137 13.35 7.20 7.22
N ILE A 138 12.03 7.20 7.35
CA ILE A 138 11.20 8.39 7.30
C ILE A 138 10.53 8.62 8.64
N ASN A 139 10.62 9.84 9.13
CA ASN A 139 9.81 10.32 10.25
C ASN A 139 8.56 10.97 9.67
N LEU A 140 7.44 10.25 9.76
CA LEU A 140 6.20 10.57 9.06
C LEU A 140 5.42 11.66 9.83
N PRO A 141 5.30 12.89 9.30
CA PRO A 141 4.64 13.97 10.01
C PRO A 141 3.12 13.82 10.00
N SER A 142 2.45 14.49 10.95
CA SER A 142 0.98 14.49 11.03
C SER A 142 0.36 15.43 9.99
N PHE A 143 0.08 14.90 8.81
CA PHE A 143 -0.70 15.56 7.77
C PHE A 143 -2.19 15.63 8.16
N SER A 144 -2.64 16.80 8.62
CA SER A 144 -3.99 17.00 9.18
C SER A 144 -5.15 16.74 8.21
N SER A 145 -4.91 16.83 6.91
CA SER A 145 -5.92 16.68 5.84
C SER A 145 -5.81 15.36 5.07
N LEU A 146 -4.91 14.47 5.50
CA LEU A 146 -4.59 13.24 4.77
C LEU A 146 -5.76 12.28 4.81
N LYS A 147 -6.15 11.78 3.63
CA LYS A 147 -7.22 10.81 3.41
C LYS A 147 -6.69 9.47 2.94
N VAL A 148 -5.59 9.48 2.17
CA VAL A 148 -4.98 8.30 1.57
C VAL A 148 -3.50 8.30 1.94
N LEU A 149 -3.07 7.24 2.62
CA LEU A 149 -1.67 6.96 2.93
C LEU A 149 -1.29 5.62 2.31
N GLN A 150 -0.33 5.65 1.39
CA GLN A 150 0.23 4.45 0.77
C GLN A 150 1.75 4.50 0.92
N LEU A 151 2.31 3.51 1.60
CA LEU A 151 3.74 3.41 1.85
C LEU A 151 4.22 2.02 1.45
N TYR A 152 5.31 1.98 0.69
CA TYR A 152 5.93 0.75 0.24
C TYR A 152 7.44 0.81 0.49
N GLY A 153 7.98 -0.24 1.12
CA GLY A 153 9.42 -0.52 1.23
C GLY A 153 10.26 0.53 1.96
N CYS A 154 9.71 1.16 3.01
CA CYS A 154 10.42 2.13 3.85
C CYS A 154 10.33 1.78 5.34
N HIS A 155 11.22 2.36 6.14
CA HIS A 155 11.15 2.33 7.60
C HIS A 155 10.46 3.60 8.11
N VAL A 156 9.30 3.44 8.75
CA VAL A 156 8.50 4.53 9.29
C VAL A 156 8.71 4.66 10.79
N ILE A 157 8.98 5.88 11.23
CA ILE A 157 8.98 6.31 12.63
C ILE A 157 7.93 7.41 12.79
N LEU A 158 7.16 7.41 13.88
CA LEU A 158 6.25 8.51 14.18
C LEU A 158 6.90 9.49 15.17
N PRO A 159 6.74 10.81 14.99
CA PRO A 159 7.31 11.79 15.90
C PRO A 159 6.59 11.80 17.25
N ALA A 160 7.28 12.17 18.34
CA ALA A 160 6.67 12.23 19.68
C ALA A 160 5.42 13.14 19.79
N GLY A 161 5.30 14.13 18.89
CA GLY A 161 4.13 15.02 18.79
C GLY A 161 3.06 14.55 17.79
N PHE A 162 3.10 13.30 17.35
CA PHE A 162 2.20 12.78 16.32
C PHE A 162 0.74 12.90 16.75
N ARG A 163 -0.04 13.67 15.99
CA ARG A 163 -1.46 13.97 16.26
C ARG A 163 -2.41 13.02 15.54
N GLY A 164 -1.88 12.04 14.79
CA GLY A 164 -2.70 11.10 14.04
C GLY A 164 -3.16 11.59 12.67
N PHE A 165 -3.84 10.69 11.96
CA PHE A 165 -4.51 10.96 10.68
C PHE A 165 -6.03 10.86 10.84
N SER A 166 -6.63 11.88 11.45
CA SER A 166 -8.06 11.86 11.78
C SER A 166 -8.99 11.83 10.56
N HIS A 167 -8.52 12.16 9.36
CA HIS A 167 -9.30 12.12 8.12
C HIS A 167 -8.94 10.93 7.21
N LEU A 168 -8.08 10.02 7.69
CA LEU A 168 -7.62 8.89 6.89
C LEU A 168 -8.78 7.95 6.61
N THR A 169 -9.06 7.72 5.33
CA THR A 169 -10.08 6.79 4.86
C THR A 169 -9.44 5.55 4.24
N LYS A 170 -8.23 5.70 3.68
CA LYS A 170 -7.49 4.63 3.01
C LYS A 170 -6.06 4.51 3.55
N LEU A 171 -5.70 3.30 3.96
CA LEU A 171 -4.36 2.94 4.42
C LEU A 171 -3.86 1.73 3.63
N ASP A 172 -2.65 1.81 3.10
CA ASP A 172 -1.97 0.76 2.34
C ASP A 172 -0.51 0.73 2.76
N LEU A 173 -0.12 -0.28 3.53
CA LEU A 173 1.25 -0.48 3.97
C LEU A 173 1.73 -1.79 3.38
N PHE A 174 2.79 -1.73 2.58
CA PHE A 174 3.39 -2.92 1.99
C PHE A 174 4.89 -2.96 2.25
N TYR A 175 5.36 -4.04 2.86
CA TYR A 175 6.77 -4.21 3.24
C TYR A 175 7.33 -2.98 4.00
N VAL A 176 6.53 -2.42 4.91
CA VAL A 176 6.90 -1.23 5.70
C VAL A 176 7.51 -1.67 7.03
N LYS A 177 8.74 -1.25 7.30
CA LYS A 177 9.38 -1.48 8.60
C LYS A 177 8.86 -0.47 9.62
N ILE A 178 8.35 -0.93 10.76
CA ILE A 178 7.73 -0.06 11.78
C ILE A 178 7.84 -0.70 13.17
N SER A 179 7.88 0.13 14.22
CA SER A 179 7.85 -0.36 15.60
C SER A 179 6.43 -0.76 16.02
N ASN A 180 6.31 -1.64 17.02
CA ASN A 180 4.99 -2.04 17.53
C ASN A 180 4.23 -0.86 18.15
N GLU A 181 4.94 0.08 18.79
CA GLU A 181 4.34 1.28 19.38
C GLU A 181 3.79 2.21 18.29
N ASP A 182 4.57 2.46 17.24
CA ASP A 182 4.20 3.33 16.13
C ASP A 182 3.04 2.74 15.31
N LEU A 183 3.06 1.42 15.05
CA LEU A 183 1.97 0.76 14.33
C LEU A 183 0.65 0.85 15.10
N ASN A 184 0.67 0.58 16.40
CA ASN A 184 -0.53 0.69 17.23
C ASN A 184 -1.00 2.15 17.33
N LEU A 185 -0.10 3.12 17.42
CA LEU A 185 -0.44 4.54 17.41
C LEU A 185 -1.07 4.96 16.06
N LEU A 186 -0.53 4.50 14.93
CA LEU A 186 -1.07 4.75 13.59
C LEU A 186 -2.50 4.20 13.45
N ILE A 187 -2.71 2.95 13.88
CA ILE A 187 -4.02 2.28 13.83
C ILE A 187 -5.03 3.02 14.73
N HIS A 188 -4.69 3.29 15.99
CA HIS A 188 -5.58 3.93 16.96
C HIS A 188 -5.96 5.38 16.60
N THR A 189 -5.11 6.07 15.86
CA THR A 189 -5.38 7.45 15.45
C THR A 189 -6.14 7.57 14.13
N SER A 190 -6.37 6.45 13.43
CA SER A 190 -7.03 6.38 12.12
C SER A 190 -8.50 5.95 12.22
N ASN A 191 -9.29 6.62 13.06
CA ASN A 191 -10.67 6.20 13.38
C ASN A 191 -11.69 6.29 12.23
N ASN A 192 -11.35 6.98 11.15
CA ASN A 192 -12.22 7.16 9.98
C ASN A 192 -11.89 6.22 8.82
N LEU A 193 -11.06 5.19 9.07
CA LEU A 193 -10.63 4.25 8.04
C LEU A 193 -11.83 3.44 7.51
N THR A 194 -12.09 3.55 6.21
CA THR A 194 -13.14 2.79 5.51
C THR A 194 -12.55 1.62 4.73
N ASP A 195 -11.34 1.82 4.20
CA ASP A 195 -10.66 0.89 3.30
C ASP A 195 -9.22 0.64 3.79
N LEU A 196 -8.97 -0.53 4.38
CA LEU A 196 -7.61 -1.00 4.64
C LEU A 196 -7.18 -1.87 3.47
N VAL A 197 -6.37 -1.31 2.57
CA VAL A 197 -6.08 -1.93 1.27
C VAL A 197 -5.07 -3.02 1.35
N ARG A 198 -4.04 -2.87 2.18
CA ARG A 198 -3.07 -3.91 2.58
C ARG A 198 -2.40 -3.50 3.88
N LEU A 199 -2.17 -4.47 4.75
CA LEU A 199 -1.33 -4.30 5.94
C LEU A 199 -0.27 -5.41 5.95
N ASP A 200 0.90 -5.08 5.40
CA ASP A 200 2.11 -5.91 5.41
C ASP A 200 3.27 -5.10 6.01
N CYS A 201 3.57 -5.38 7.27
CA CYS A 201 4.55 -4.64 8.06
C CYS A 201 5.68 -5.55 8.54
N VAL A 202 6.90 -5.03 8.53
CA VAL A 202 8.11 -5.68 9.05
C VAL A 202 8.43 -5.08 10.41
N ALA A 203 8.78 -5.93 11.39
CA ALA A 203 9.17 -5.46 12.72
C ALA A 203 10.47 -4.66 12.64
N SER A 204 10.52 -3.48 13.28
CA SER A 204 11.77 -2.74 13.39
C SER A 204 12.73 -3.33 14.40
N GLU A 205 12.20 -3.85 15.51
CA GLU A 205 12.91 -4.37 16.67
C GLU A 205 12.25 -5.65 17.18
N ASP A 206 11.16 -5.50 17.93
CA ASP A 206 10.37 -6.61 18.49
C ASP A 206 9.24 -7.04 17.54
N PRO A 207 8.80 -8.32 17.62
CA PRO A 207 7.65 -8.80 16.87
C PRO A 207 6.40 -7.93 17.06
N LEU A 208 5.66 -7.73 15.98
CA LEU A 208 4.46 -6.89 15.93
C LEU A 208 3.27 -7.62 16.56
N SER A 209 2.57 -6.92 17.44
CA SER A 209 1.26 -7.29 17.96
C SER A 209 0.21 -6.35 17.37
N VAL A 210 -0.55 -6.86 16.41
CA VAL A 210 -1.45 -6.04 15.60
C VAL A 210 -2.87 -6.09 16.17
N ASN A 211 -3.34 -4.94 16.64
CA ASN A 211 -4.68 -4.77 17.20
C ASN A 211 -5.55 -3.94 16.27
N LEU A 212 -6.34 -4.62 15.45
CA LEU A 212 -7.20 -4.00 14.45
C LEU A 212 -8.49 -3.49 15.12
N ASN A 213 -8.64 -2.17 15.20
CA ASN A 213 -9.82 -1.50 15.73
C ASN A 213 -10.32 -0.45 14.73
N PHE A 214 -11.17 -0.88 13.81
CA PHE A 214 -11.65 -0.02 12.73
C PHE A 214 -13.18 -0.05 12.65
N PRO A 215 -13.87 0.88 13.34
CA PRO A 215 -15.31 0.84 13.49
C PRO A 215 -16.07 1.02 12.17
N LEU A 216 -15.48 1.70 11.20
CA LEU A 216 -16.08 2.04 9.90
C LEU A 216 -15.53 1.24 8.72
N MET A 217 -14.60 0.31 8.97
CA MET A 217 -13.93 -0.44 7.91
C MET A 217 -14.88 -1.44 7.27
N THR A 218 -14.89 -1.46 5.94
CA THR A 218 -15.74 -2.33 5.11
C THR A 218 -14.95 -3.45 4.45
N HIS A 219 -13.68 -3.17 4.13
CA HIS A 219 -12.75 -4.09 3.47
C HIS A 219 -11.45 -4.17 4.28
N LEU A 220 -11.01 -5.39 4.58
CA LEU A 220 -9.73 -5.69 5.23
C LEU A 220 -8.88 -6.51 4.27
N ASP A 221 -7.69 -6.04 3.93
CA ASP A 221 -6.66 -6.88 3.32
C ASP A 221 -5.45 -6.96 4.26
N PHE A 222 -5.14 -8.17 4.71
CA PHE A 222 -4.15 -8.41 5.73
C PHE A 222 -3.16 -9.49 5.31
N SER A 223 -1.88 -9.17 5.40
CA SER A 223 -0.81 -10.11 5.06
C SER A 223 -0.12 -10.60 6.32
N ILE A 224 -0.16 -11.91 6.52
CA ILE A 224 0.60 -12.55 7.58
C ILE A 224 2.04 -12.76 7.10
N ASN A 225 3.00 -12.40 7.94
CA ASN A 225 4.42 -12.53 7.63
C ASN A 225 5.26 -12.90 8.85
N GLU A 226 6.56 -13.04 8.56
CA GLU A 226 7.77 -12.94 9.40
C GLU A 226 7.71 -12.50 10.86
N PHE A 227 7.06 -11.36 10.99
CA PHE A 227 7.35 -10.39 12.02
C PHE A 227 6.14 -10.17 12.90
N ILE A 228 5.02 -10.85 12.62
CA ILE A 228 3.76 -10.72 13.32
C ILE A 228 3.65 -11.82 14.38
N GLU A 229 3.70 -11.44 15.65
CA GLU A 229 3.56 -12.37 16.75
C GLU A 229 2.09 -12.70 17.04
N GLU A 230 1.24 -11.68 17.02
CA GLU A 230 -0.17 -11.80 17.35
C GLU A 230 -1.01 -10.83 16.52
N VAL A 231 -2.21 -11.26 16.16
CA VAL A 231 -3.23 -10.42 15.51
C VAL A 231 -4.54 -10.57 16.25
N SER A 232 -5.16 -9.45 16.58
CA SER A 232 -6.51 -9.42 17.13
C SER A 232 -7.37 -8.39 16.40
N VAL A 233 -8.59 -8.78 16.05
CA VAL A 233 -9.62 -7.85 15.58
C VAL A 233 -10.48 -7.49 16.78
N ILE A 234 -10.28 -6.29 17.34
CA ILE A 234 -10.96 -5.83 18.55
C ILE A 234 -12.38 -5.41 18.24
N SER A 235 -12.56 -4.63 17.16
CA SER A 235 -13.87 -4.14 16.72
C SER A 235 -13.82 -3.76 15.25
N ALA A 236 -14.66 -4.42 14.46
CA ALA A 236 -14.88 -4.14 13.04
C ALA A 236 -16.33 -4.48 12.63
N PRO A 237 -17.33 -3.75 13.17
CA PRO A 237 -18.75 -4.10 13.01
C PRO A 237 -19.28 -3.90 11.59
N CYS A 238 -18.64 -3.03 10.80
CA CYS A 238 -18.98 -2.74 9.41
C CYS A 238 -18.23 -3.60 8.40
N LEU A 239 -17.41 -4.56 8.86
CA LEU A 239 -16.58 -5.36 7.96
C LEU A 239 -17.45 -6.30 7.12
N GLU A 240 -17.37 -6.15 5.80
CA GLU A 240 -18.13 -6.94 4.83
C GLU A 240 -17.25 -7.93 4.07
N GLN A 241 -15.98 -7.57 3.83
CA GLN A 241 -15.04 -8.37 3.06
C GLN A 241 -13.68 -8.43 3.75
N ALA A 242 -13.04 -9.59 3.71
CA ALA A 242 -11.66 -9.76 4.18
C ALA A 242 -10.83 -10.59 3.21
N ASN A 243 -9.62 -10.11 2.91
CA ASN A 243 -8.57 -10.82 2.21
C ASN A 243 -7.45 -11.11 3.21
N ILE A 244 -7.05 -12.38 3.31
CA ILE A 244 -5.98 -12.80 4.20
C ILE A 244 -4.93 -13.54 3.36
N SER A 245 -3.69 -13.04 3.36
CA SER A 245 -2.58 -13.62 2.60
C SER A 245 -1.43 -14.05 3.52
N LEU A 246 -0.52 -14.88 3.02
CA LEU A 246 0.69 -15.32 3.72
C LEU A 246 1.91 -15.12 2.82
N ILE A 247 2.87 -14.33 3.28
CA ILE A 247 4.03 -13.91 2.47
C ILE A 247 5.29 -14.75 2.76
N CYS A 248 5.55 -15.12 4.01
CA CYS A 248 6.77 -15.88 4.40
C CYS A 248 6.46 -17.08 5.31
N THR A 249 7.23 -18.17 5.15
CA THR A 249 6.98 -19.46 5.81
C THR A 249 8.06 -19.89 6.81
N ASN A 250 8.97 -19.01 7.23
CA ASN A 250 9.98 -19.36 8.27
C ASN A 250 9.37 -19.48 9.69
N TYR A 251 8.04 -19.40 9.81
CA TYR A 251 7.32 -19.58 11.06
C TYR A 251 7.32 -21.01 11.56
N ASN A 252 7.20 -21.13 12.88
CA ASN A 252 6.66 -22.35 13.48
C ASN A 252 5.23 -22.59 12.94
N PRO A 253 4.96 -23.71 12.25
CA PRO A 253 3.67 -24.00 11.65
C PRO A 253 2.49 -23.98 12.65
N GLU A 254 2.69 -24.42 13.89
CA GLU A 254 1.63 -24.44 14.91
C GLU A 254 1.29 -23.04 15.44
N LYS A 255 2.28 -22.15 15.58
CA LYS A 255 2.03 -20.75 15.95
C LYS A 255 1.25 -20.06 14.83
N LEU A 256 1.68 -20.27 13.59
CA LEU A 256 1.03 -19.70 12.41
C LEU A 256 -0.41 -20.22 12.25
N ALA A 257 -0.64 -21.53 12.41
CA ALA A 257 -1.98 -22.11 12.34
C ALA A 257 -2.95 -21.52 13.38
N ARG A 258 -2.48 -21.33 14.62
CA ARG A 258 -3.28 -20.68 15.66
C ARG A 258 -3.59 -19.23 15.32
N MET A 259 -2.63 -18.49 14.78
CA MET A 259 -2.83 -17.10 14.36
C MET A 259 -3.83 -16.98 13.21
N ILE A 260 -3.69 -17.81 12.16
CA ILE A 260 -4.64 -17.86 11.04
C ILE A 260 -6.04 -18.21 11.55
N LEU A 261 -6.18 -19.25 12.38
CA LEU A 261 -7.48 -19.63 12.94
C LEU A 261 -8.11 -18.50 13.76
N ARG A 262 -7.34 -17.82 14.62
CA ARG A 262 -7.81 -16.68 15.40
C ARG A 262 -8.26 -15.53 14.52
N LEU A 263 -7.48 -15.18 13.50
CA LEU A 263 -7.84 -14.09 12.58
C LEU A 263 -9.12 -14.42 11.80
N VAL A 264 -9.17 -15.59 11.16
CA VAL A 264 -10.33 -16.06 10.39
C VAL A 264 -11.59 -16.13 11.25
N THR A 265 -11.49 -16.62 12.48
CA THR A 265 -12.64 -16.69 13.40
C THR A 265 -13.04 -15.32 13.96
N SER A 266 -12.11 -14.37 14.07
CA SER A 266 -12.42 -13.00 14.50
C SER A 266 -13.22 -12.19 13.46
N VAL A 267 -13.13 -12.58 12.18
CA VAL A 267 -13.87 -11.95 11.08
C VAL A 267 -15.12 -12.77 10.67
N ALA A 268 -15.69 -13.57 11.57
CA ALA A 268 -16.80 -14.48 11.27
C ALA A 268 -18.04 -13.83 10.63
N THR A 269 -18.25 -12.54 10.89
CA THR A 269 -19.47 -11.80 10.54
C THR A 269 -19.47 -11.22 9.13
N ILE A 270 -18.39 -11.40 8.37
CA ILE A 270 -18.23 -10.90 7.01
C ILE A 270 -19.10 -11.67 5.99
N SER A 271 -19.24 -11.10 4.80
CA SER A 271 -19.99 -11.67 3.67
C SER A 271 -19.10 -12.33 2.62
N SER A 272 -17.86 -11.85 2.45
CA SER A 272 -16.86 -12.41 1.54
C SER A 272 -15.53 -12.61 2.25
N LEU A 273 -14.90 -13.76 2.02
CA LEU A 273 -13.59 -14.10 2.59
C LEU A 273 -12.69 -14.70 1.51
N ASP A 274 -11.58 -14.03 1.24
CA ASP A 274 -10.54 -14.52 0.33
C ASP A 274 -9.31 -14.91 1.14
N LEU A 275 -8.89 -16.16 1.01
CA LEU A 275 -7.73 -16.72 1.69
C LEU A 275 -6.66 -17.07 0.65
N PHE A 276 -5.69 -16.17 0.49
CA PHE A 276 -4.51 -16.39 -0.36
C PHE A 276 -3.46 -17.27 0.35
N ILE A 277 -3.93 -18.35 0.97
CA ILE A 277 -3.17 -19.27 1.83
C ILE A 277 -3.74 -20.67 1.64
N ASP A 278 -2.89 -21.70 1.69
CA ASP A 278 -3.33 -23.09 1.87
C ASP A 278 -3.88 -23.29 3.29
N VAL A 279 -5.09 -22.77 3.54
CA VAL A 279 -5.71 -22.73 4.86
C VAL A 279 -5.92 -24.13 5.44
N LEU A 280 -6.17 -25.12 4.58
CA LEU A 280 -6.41 -26.50 5.00
C LEU A 280 -5.16 -27.13 5.62
N LYS A 281 -3.97 -26.81 5.10
CA LYS A 281 -2.69 -27.21 5.70
C LYS A 281 -2.54 -26.73 7.14
N TYR A 282 -3.01 -25.52 7.43
CA TYR A 282 -2.88 -24.93 8.77
C TYR A 282 -4.02 -25.40 9.69
N PHE A 283 -5.23 -25.56 9.17
CA PHE A 283 -6.37 -26.05 9.94
C PHE A 283 -6.24 -27.54 10.31
N SER A 284 -5.49 -28.31 9.54
CA SER A 284 -5.23 -29.74 9.84
C SER A 284 -4.29 -29.97 11.03
N ILE A 285 -3.54 -28.95 11.46
CA ILE A 285 -2.56 -29.04 12.55
C ILE A 285 -3.00 -28.30 13.82
N VAL A 286 -4.18 -27.69 13.84
CA VAL A 286 -4.73 -26.98 15.01
C VAL A 286 -6.08 -27.56 15.43
N ALA A 287 -6.40 -27.46 16.72
CA ALA A 287 -7.72 -27.82 17.21
C ALA A 287 -8.78 -26.83 16.72
N LEU A 288 -9.71 -27.31 15.89
CA LEU A 288 -10.80 -26.50 15.35
C LEU A 288 -11.94 -26.35 16.37
N PRO A 289 -12.55 -25.16 16.51
CA PRO A 289 -13.61 -24.96 17.48
C PRO A 289 -14.86 -25.78 17.13
N PHE A 290 -15.48 -26.36 18.16
CA PHE A 290 -16.75 -27.07 18.03
C PHE A 290 -17.90 -26.07 17.88
N ASN A 291 -18.82 -26.31 16.93
CA ASN A 291 -19.99 -25.47 16.65
C ASN A 291 -19.70 -24.01 16.25
N PHE A 292 -18.55 -23.74 15.62
CA PHE A 292 -18.30 -22.43 15.02
C PHE A 292 -19.14 -22.23 13.76
N THR A 293 -19.59 -21.00 13.52
CA THR A 293 -20.34 -20.65 12.30
C THR A 293 -19.93 -19.29 11.76
N PHE A 294 -19.95 -19.16 10.44
CA PHE A 294 -19.88 -17.92 9.68
C PHE A 294 -21.32 -17.54 9.28
N PRO A 295 -22.04 -16.76 10.10
CA PRO A 295 -23.49 -16.57 9.96
C PRO A 295 -23.89 -15.75 8.72
N ARG A 296 -22.95 -15.06 8.08
CA ARG A 296 -23.22 -14.13 6.97
C ARG A 296 -22.38 -14.41 5.73
N LEU A 297 -21.45 -15.35 5.79
CA LEU A 297 -20.50 -15.60 4.71
C LEU A 297 -21.22 -16.25 3.53
N ARG A 298 -21.10 -15.61 2.36
CA ARG A 298 -21.70 -16.01 1.09
C ARG A 298 -20.64 -16.39 0.06
N CYS A 299 -19.50 -15.72 0.07
CA CYS A 299 -18.41 -16.00 -0.85
C CYS A 299 -17.18 -16.44 -0.06
N LEU A 300 -16.60 -17.57 -0.44
CA LEU A 300 -15.31 -18.04 0.07
C LEU A 300 -14.39 -18.35 -1.11
N LYS A 301 -13.23 -17.72 -1.13
CA LYS A 301 -12.11 -18.10 -2.00
C LYS A 301 -10.95 -18.61 -1.16
N PHE A 302 -10.31 -19.71 -1.54
CA PHE A 302 -9.04 -20.11 -0.92
C PHE A 302 -8.09 -20.86 -1.86
N LEU A 303 -6.78 -20.85 -1.54
CA LEU A 303 -5.76 -21.61 -2.27
C LEU A 303 -5.71 -23.06 -1.78
N LEU A 304 -5.55 -24.01 -2.71
CA LEU A 304 -5.40 -25.43 -2.41
C LEU A 304 -4.21 -26.02 -3.15
N ASN A 305 -3.32 -26.68 -2.42
CA ASN A 305 -2.36 -27.60 -3.01
C ASN A 305 -2.92 -29.03 -2.98
N ILE A 306 -3.40 -29.52 -4.11
CA ILE A 306 -4.03 -30.84 -4.21
C ILE A 306 -3.07 -32.01 -3.95
N TYR A 307 -1.76 -31.78 -4.14
CA TYR A 307 -0.75 -32.83 -3.99
C TYR A 307 -0.42 -33.13 -2.51
N THR A 308 -0.75 -32.22 -1.60
CA THR A 308 -0.45 -32.34 -0.16
C THR A 308 -1.64 -32.78 0.69
N MET A 309 -2.80 -33.05 0.07
CA MET A 309 -4.04 -33.40 0.76
C MET A 309 -3.93 -34.70 1.55
N ASP A 310 -4.18 -34.63 2.86
CA ASP A 310 -4.26 -35.76 3.77
C ASP A 310 -5.62 -35.84 4.49
N LYS A 311 -5.83 -36.91 5.27
CA LYS A 311 -7.08 -37.11 6.01
C LYS A 311 -7.43 -35.93 6.93
N LYS A 312 -6.45 -35.31 7.57
CA LYS A 312 -6.69 -34.19 8.50
C LYS A 312 -7.09 -32.93 7.74
N MET A 313 -6.54 -32.69 6.56
CA MET A 313 -6.95 -31.59 5.68
C MET A 313 -8.39 -31.80 5.15
N TYR A 314 -8.79 -33.05 4.86
CA TYR A 314 -10.19 -33.36 4.55
C TYR A 314 -11.11 -33.04 5.74
N ASP A 315 -10.73 -33.41 6.97
CA ASP A 315 -11.52 -33.07 8.16
C ASP A 315 -11.63 -31.55 8.36
N ALA A 316 -10.55 -30.81 8.11
CA ALA A 316 -10.54 -29.34 8.14
C ALA A 316 -11.45 -28.72 7.05
N PHE A 317 -11.44 -29.27 5.84
CA PHE A 317 -12.32 -28.83 4.76
C PHE A 317 -13.79 -29.07 5.12
N ILE A 318 -14.12 -30.24 5.65
CA ILE A 318 -15.48 -30.56 6.10
C ILE A 318 -15.93 -29.63 7.23
N TRP A 319 -15.04 -29.31 8.17
CA TRP A 319 -15.33 -28.32 9.21
C TRP A 319 -15.62 -26.94 8.61
N LEU A 320 -14.82 -26.50 7.63
CA LEU A 320 -14.98 -25.19 6.98
C LEU A 320 -16.35 -25.07 6.31
N ILE A 321 -16.70 -26.06 5.48
CA ILE A 321 -17.99 -26.09 4.77
C ILE A 321 -19.18 -26.17 5.75
N ARG A 322 -19.09 -26.99 6.80
CA ARG A 322 -20.14 -27.09 7.82
C ARG A 322 -20.31 -25.80 8.62
N SER A 323 -19.28 -24.99 8.72
CA SER A 323 -19.32 -23.71 9.42
C SER A 323 -20.02 -22.61 8.59
N MET A 324 -20.37 -22.84 7.32
CA MET A 324 -20.85 -21.79 6.40
C MET A 324 -22.25 -22.12 5.86
N PRO A 325 -23.32 -21.92 6.66
CA PRO A 325 -24.68 -22.36 6.30
C PRO A 325 -25.31 -21.61 5.12
N TYR A 326 -24.81 -20.42 4.78
CA TYR A 326 -25.36 -19.55 3.73
C TYR A 326 -24.36 -19.32 2.57
N LEU A 327 -23.40 -20.22 2.39
CA LEU A 327 -22.41 -20.11 1.31
C LEU A 327 -23.10 -20.20 -0.05
N GLU A 328 -22.91 -19.19 -0.89
CA GLU A 328 -23.44 -19.07 -2.25
C GLU A 328 -22.36 -19.38 -3.29
N GLU A 329 -21.12 -18.97 -3.04
CA GLU A 329 -19.98 -19.14 -3.95
C GLU A 329 -18.75 -19.71 -3.23
N LEU A 330 -18.17 -20.76 -3.81
CA LEU A 330 -16.95 -21.39 -3.35
C LEU A 330 -15.94 -21.44 -4.49
N GLN A 331 -14.87 -20.66 -4.38
CA GLN A 331 -13.76 -20.66 -5.32
C GLN A 331 -12.54 -21.32 -4.69
N ILE A 332 -12.01 -22.35 -5.37
CA ILE A 332 -10.77 -23.02 -4.97
C ILE A 332 -9.75 -22.80 -6.07
N GLU A 333 -8.66 -22.11 -5.74
CA GLU A 333 -7.58 -21.83 -6.66
C GLU A 333 -6.44 -22.81 -6.42
N LEU A 334 -6.09 -23.56 -7.47
CA LEU A 334 -5.08 -24.62 -7.37
C LEU A 334 -3.68 -24.01 -7.41
N ARG A 335 -2.89 -24.26 -6.36
CA ARG A 335 -1.47 -23.92 -6.34
C ARG A 335 -0.69 -25.10 -6.91
N ASN A 336 -0.18 -24.94 -8.14
CA ASN A 336 0.78 -25.87 -8.71
C ASN A 336 2.17 -25.51 -8.16
N ASP A 337 2.78 -26.40 -7.36
CA ASP A 337 4.19 -26.30 -6.97
C ASP A 337 5.11 -26.68 -8.15
N ASP A 338 4.85 -26.16 -9.35
CA ASP A 338 5.85 -26.18 -10.42
C ASP A 338 6.85 -25.06 -10.12
N SER A 339 7.83 -25.40 -9.27
CA SER A 339 9.06 -24.64 -9.08
C SER A 339 9.95 -24.71 -10.34
N SER A 340 9.40 -24.30 -11.49
CA SER A 340 10.12 -24.07 -12.73
C SER A 340 9.22 -23.37 -13.76
N GLN A 341 8.90 -22.09 -13.56
CA GLN A 341 8.91 -21.08 -14.62
C GLN A 341 8.70 -19.68 -14.04
N THR A 342 9.84 -19.01 -13.81
CA THR A 342 10.13 -17.61 -14.09
C THR A 342 8.98 -16.63 -14.36
N ASN A 343 9.04 -15.53 -13.60
CA ASN A 343 8.69 -14.16 -13.97
C ASN A 343 7.23 -13.88 -14.35
N ASN A 344 6.47 -13.41 -13.36
CA ASN A 344 5.87 -12.06 -13.37
C ASN A 344 5.12 -11.85 -12.06
N VAL A 345 5.85 -11.44 -11.02
CA VAL A 345 5.25 -10.57 -10.02
C VAL A 345 5.09 -9.23 -10.73
N ALA A 346 3.86 -8.87 -11.08
CA ALA A 346 3.55 -7.48 -11.35
C ALA A 346 3.74 -6.75 -10.01
N ILE A 347 4.93 -6.17 -9.87
CA ILE A 347 5.28 -5.17 -8.85
C ILE A 347 4.62 -3.86 -9.27
#